data_AF-A0A1V1V4L1-F1
#
_entry.id   AF-A0A1V1V4L1-F1
#
_cell.length_a   1.000
_cell.length_b   1.000
_cell.length_c   1.000
_cell.angle_alpha   90.00
_cell.angle_beta   90.00
_cell.angle_gamma   90.00
#
_symmetry.space_group_name_H-M   'P 1'
#
loop_
_entity.id
_entity.type
_entity.pdbx_description
1 polymer ?
#
loop_
_entity_poly.entity_id
_entity_poly.type
_entity_poly.pdbx_seq_one_letter_code
_entity_poly.pdbx_strand_id
1 'polypeptide(L)'
;MGMNHVMFKPYGIDELYAQLTQYLSVSLNHAASLEQIKSPENISVKPQWLSAFSEHEPINDIAQVFVLSMKDDIEALTLAINQGNSEQIRRIAHRVKGALSLVKLEHLANMAANLQASAEAETDFSLITQQATALQKEITAEIETTSNWLSTYD
;
A
#
# COMPACT_ATOMS: atom_id res chain seq x y z
N MET A 1 43.33 -31.11 6.11
CA MET A 1 42.89 -30.07 7.08
C MET A 1 42.10 -29.03 6.31
N GLY A 2 40.78 -29.19 6.24
CA GLY A 2 39.86 -28.17 5.75
C GLY A 2 39.35 -27.31 6.91
N MET A 3 39.16 -26.02 6.65
CA MET A 3 38.35 -24.99 7.34
C MET A 3 38.77 -23.66 6.69
N ASN A 4 37.96 -23.07 5.80
CA ASN A 4 36.86 -22.16 6.13
C ASN A 4 37.36 -20.92 6.90
N HIS A 5 37.55 -19.79 6.22
CA HIS A 5 36.69 -18.61 6.44
C HIS A 5 36.97 -17.54 5.38
N VAL A 6 35.88 -16.99 4.88
CA VAL A 6 35.77 -15.93 3.89
C VAL A 6 36.67 -14.75 4.23
N MET A 7 37.51 -14.37 3.26
CA MET A 7 38.24 -13.10 3.24
C MET A 7 37.22 -11.94 3.17
N PHE A 8 36.75 -11.47 4.32
CA PHE A 8 36.07 -10.18 4.38
C PHE A 8 37.13 -9.11 4.19
N LYS A 9 37.09 -8.43 3.05
CA LYS A 9 37.83 -7.17 2.91
C LYS A 9 37.34 -6.22 4.02
N PRO A 10 38.23 -5.49 4.70
CA PRO A 10 37.80 -4.43 5.59
C PRO A 10 37.13 -3.39 4.68
N TYR A 11 35.82 -3.21 4.85
CA TYR A 11 35.09 -2.20 4.10
C TYR A 11 35.86 -0.89 4.23
N GLY A 12 36.38 -0.40 3.10
CA GLY A 12 36.96 0.93 3.07
C GLY A 12 35.89 1.91 3.52
N ILE A 13 36.29 2.94 4.27
CA ILE A 13 35.36 3.99 4.73
C ILE A 13 34.50 4.51 3.58
N ASP A 14 35.06 4.57 2.37
CA ASP A 14 34.36 4.96 1.13
C ASP A 14 33.22 4.00 0.73
N GLU A 15 33.41 2.68 0.91
CA GLU A 15 32.43 1.64 0.57
C GLU A 15 31.29 1.61 1.60
N LEU A 16 31.62 1.82 2.87
CA LEU A 16 30.63 1.98 3.94
C LEU A 16 29.85 3.30 3.77
N TYR A 17 30.53 4.37 3.37
CA TYR A 17 29.91 5.67 3.07
C TYR A 17 28.94 5.54 1.90
N ALA A 18 29.34 4.87 0.80
CA ALA A 18 28.50 4.64 -0.38
C ALA A 18 27.26 3.78 -0.07
N GLN A 19 27.39 2.73 0.76
CA GLN A 19 26.22 1.93 1.18
C GLN A 19 25.28 2.74 2.08
N LEU A 20 25.81 3.49 3.04
CA LEU A 20 24.98 4.36 3.90
C LEU A 20 24.33 5.49 3.09
N THR A 21 25.02 6.08 2.10
CA THR A 21 24.39 7.06 1.20
C THR A 21 23.36 6.43 0.29
N GLN A 22 23.50 5.17 -0.15
CA GLN A 22 22.47 4.50 -0.95
C GLN A 22 21.20 4.21 -0.15
N TYR A 23 21.32 3.80 1.11
CA TYR A 23 20.16 3.59 2.00
C TYR A 23 19.56 4.91 2.51
N LEU A 24 20.38 5.94 2.77
CA LEU A 24 19.89 7.28 3.12
C LEU A 24 19.30 8.00 1.90
N SER A 25 19.82 7.82 0.69
CA SER A 25 19.22 8.38 -0.53
C SER A 25 17.87 7.72 -0.86
N VAL A 26 17.73 6.42 -0.57
CA VAL A 26 16.44 5.71 -0.64
C VAL A 26 15.44 6.20 0.42
N SER A 27 15.91 6.67 1.58
CA SER A 27 15.03 7.15 2.67
C SER A 27 14.87 8.68 2.76
N LEU A 28 15.74 9.49 2.15
CA LEU A 28 15.78 10.96 2.30
C LEU A 28 15.85 11.74 0.97
N ASN A 29 16.22 11.13 -0.17
CA ASN A 29 16.27 11.86 -1.46
C ASN A 29 14.93 11.89 -2.22
N HIS A 30 13.82 11.48 -1.59
CA HIS A 30 12.49 11.93 -2.01
C HIS A 30 11.90 13.02 -1.10
N ALA A 31 12.72 13.61 -0.20
CA ALA A 31 12.28 14.66 0.72
C ALA A 31 13.10 15.97 0.64
N ALA A 32 14.14 16.08 -0.19
CA ALA A 32 14.96 17.30 -0.21
C ALA A 32 15.56 17.64 -1.59
N SER A 33 14.72 18.15 -2.48
CA SER A 33 15.09 19.19 -3.46
C SER A 33 13.80 19.86 -3.95
N LEU A 34 13.23 20.69 -3.08
CA LEU A 34 12.19 21.66 -3.44
C LEU A 34 12.50 23.00 -2.77
N GLU A 35 13.71 23.51 -2.96
CA GLU A 35 13.89 24.95 -2.88
C GLU A 35 13.52 25.53 -4.25
N GLN A 36 12.48 26.37 -4.27
CA GLN A 36 11.90 27.13 -5.39
C GLN A 36 10.69 26.53 -6.13
N ILE A 37 9.56 26.29 -5.45
CA ILE A 37 8.24 26.60 -6.07
C ILE A 37 7.33 27.24 -5.02
N LYS A 38 6.61 28.26 -5.47
CA LYS A 38 5.79 29.21 -4.72
C LYS A 38 4.57 28.53 -4.09
N SER A 39 4.19 29.00 -2.90
CA SER A 39 2.91 28.75 -2.20
C SER A 39 2.70 27.36 -1.55
N PRO A 40 2.08 27.29 -0.37
CA PRO A 40 1.73 26.04 0.32
C PRO A 40 0.40 25.43 -0.18
N GLU A 41 0.19 25.40 -1.51
CA GLU A 41 -1.01 24.85 -2.13
C GLU A 41 -0.71 23.50 -2.80
N ASN A 42 -1.30 22.42 -2.26
CA ASN A 42 -1.50 21.10 -2.90
C ASN A 42 -0.39 20.60 -3.84
N ILE A 43 0.72 20.09 -3.30
CA ILE A 43 1.58 19.18 -4.08
C ILE A 43 0.85 17.84 -4.15
N SER A 44 0.10 17.65 -5.22
CA SER A 44 -0.67 16.44 -5.45
C SER A 44 0.25 15.32 -5.93
N VAL A 45 0.57 14.39 -5.02
CA VAL A 45 1.48 13.28 -5.29
C VAL A 45 0.73 12.16 -6.02
N LYS A 46 1.17 11.80 -7.23
CA LYS A 46 0.63 10.66 -7.97
C LYS A 46 0.79 9.37 -7.14
N PRO A 47 -0.29 8.62 -6.87
CA PRO A 47 -0.20 7.30 -6.25
C PRO A 47 0.82 6.41 -6.95
N GLN A 48 1.71 5.77 -6.19
CA GLN A 48 2.83 5.01 -6.74
C GLN A 48 2.36 3.87 -7.66
N TRP A 49 1.23 3.23 -7.34
CA TRP A 49 0.66 2.13 -8.10
C TRP A 49 0.14 2.55 -9.49
N LEU A 50 -0.26 3.81 -9.66
CA LEU A 50 -0.66 4.35 -10.96
C LEU A 50 0.52 4.53 -11.92
N SER A 51 1.76 4.42 -11.44
CA SER A 51 2.96 4.40 -12.29
C SER A 51 3.15 3.06 -13.01
N ALA A 52 2.39 2.02 -12.63
CA ALA A 52 2.42 0.73 -13.30
C ALA A 52 1.63 0.69 -14.62
N PHE A 53 0.82 1.72 -14.89
CA PHE A 53 0.00 1.87 -16.10
C PHE A 53 0.73 2.76 -17.11
N SER A 54 0.55 2.45 -18.39
CA SER A 54 1.16 3.20 -19.50
C SER A 54 0.44 4.54 -19.70
N GLU A 55 1.13 5.56 -20.25
CA GLU A 55 0.55 6.89 -20.51
C GLU A 55 -0.65 6.89 -21.48
N HIS A 56 -0.82 5.82 -22.25
CA HIS A 56 -1.94 5.64 -23.18
C HIS A 56 -3.18 5.02 -22.52
N GLU A 57 -3.09 4.57 -21.28
CA GLU A 57 -4.23 4.05 -20.53
C GLU A 57 -5.03 5.20 -19.89
N PRO A 58 -6.36 5.06 -19.72
CA PRO A 58 -7.17 6.06 -19.04
C PRO A 58 -6.94 5.97 -17.51
N ILE A 59 -5.76 6.43 -17.06
CA ILE A 59 -5.30 6.35 -15.67
C ILE A 59 -6.29 7.04 -14.71
N ASN A 60 -6.95 8.11 -15.16
CA ASN A 60 -7.98 8.83 -14.38
C ASN A 60 -9.23 7.97 -14.16
N ASP A 61 -9.76 7.33 -15.21
CA ASP A 61 -10.90 6.41 -15.09
C ASP A 61 -10.55 5.22 -14.18
N ILE A 62 -9.34 4.66 -14.32
CA ILE A 62 -8.87 3.55 -13.47
C ILE A 62 -8.81 3.98 -12.00
N ALA A 63 -8.23 5.15 -11.72
CA ALA A 63 -8.17 5.71 -10.38
C ALA A 63 -9.57 6.00 -9.81
N GLN A 64 -10.49 6.50 -10.62
CA GLN A 64 -11.86 6.79 -10.20
C GLN A 64 -12.64 5.51 -9.87
N VAL A 65 -12.54 4.49 -10.73
CA VAL A 65 -13.12 3.15 -10.48
C VAL A 65 -12.53 2.53 -9.23
N PHE A 66 -11.21 2.65 -9.03
CA PHE A 66 -10.54 2.18 -7.81
C PHE A 66 -11.12 2.85 -6.56
N VAL A 67 -11.20 4.18 -6.53
CA VAL A 67 -11.74 4.95 -5.39
C VAL A 67 -13.18 4.55 -5.09
N LEU A 68 -14.03 4.44 -6.12
CA LEU A 68 -15.43 4.05 -5.96
C LEU A 68 -15.56 2.62 -5.42
N SER A 69 -14.85 1.66 -6.02
CA SER A 69 -14.91 0.25 -5.60
C SER A 69 -14.37 0.07 -4.18
N MET A 70 -13.23 0.69 -3.85
CA MET A 70 -12.64 0.54 -2.54
C MET A 70 -13.48 1.21 -1.45
N LYS A 71 -14.17 2.32 -1.73
CA LYS A 71 -15.14 2.90 -0.78
C LYS A 71 -16.28 1.93 -0.46
N ASP A 72 -16.91 1.34 -1.48
CA ASP A 72 -17.97 0.32 -1.30
C ASP A 72 -17.48 -0.85 -0.46
N ASP A 73 -16.29 -1.37 -0.77
CA ASP A 73 -15.68 -2.47 -0.05
C ASP A 73 -15.42 -2.14 1.44
N ILE A 74 -14.97 -0.93 1.74
CA ILE A 74 -14.70 -0.47 3.11
C ILE A 74 -15.98 -0.29 3.91
N GLU A 75 -17.02 0.27 3.31
CA GLU A 75 -18.34 0.39 3.93
C GLU A 75 -18.94 -0.99 4.20
N ALA A 76 -18.89 -1.90 3.22
CA ALA A 76 -19.33 -3.28 3.39
C ALA A 76 -18.55 -4.01 4.50
N LEU A 77 -17.22 -3.82 4.55
CA LEU A 77 -16.37 -4.43 5.57
C LEU A 77 -16.73 -3.90 6.96
N THR A 78 -17.05 -2.61 7.08
CA THR A 78 -17.49 -1.98 8.33
C THR A 78 -18.80 -2.57 8.82
N LEU A 79 -19.78 -2.75 7.92
CA LEU A 79 -21.04 -3.40 8.26
C LEU A 79 -20.83 -4.84 8.71
N ALA A 80 -19.98 -5.60 8.03
CA ALA A 80 -19.69 -6.99 8.36
C ALA A 80 -19.01 -7.13 9.75
N ILE A 81 -18.08 -6.22 10.08
CA ILE A 81 -17.47 -6.13 11.42
C ILE A 81 -18.53 -5.88 12.49
N ASN A 82 -19.39 -4.87 12.30
CA ASN A 82 -20.43 -4.52 13.28
C ASN A 82 -21.47 -5.64 13.48
N GLN A 83 -21.72 -6.42 12.43
CA GLN A 83 -22.65 -7.56 12.48
C GLN A 83 -22.04 -8.83 13.06
N GLY A 84 -20.72 -8.85 13.34
CA GLY A 84 -20.08 -10.07 13.83
C GLY A 84 -19.93 -11.16 12.75
N ASN A 85 -20.03 -10.81 11.46
CA ASN A 85 -20.20 -11.79 10.39
C ASN A 85 -18.88 -12.12 9.68
N SER A 86 -18.16 -13.11 10.21
CA SER A 86 -16.87 -13.58 9.66
C SER A 86 -16.97 -14.07 8.21
N GLU A 87 -18.10 -14.68 7.80
CA GLU A 87 -18.32 -15.16 6.44
C GLU A 87 -18.38 -14.01 5.43
N GLN A 88 -19.06 -12.93 5.79
CA GLN A 88 -19.11 -11.71 4.98
C GLN A 88 -17.74 -11.02 4.94
N ILE A 89 -17.04 -10.93 6.07
CA ILE A 89 -15.67 -10.38 6.12
C ILE A 89 -14.75 -11.15 5.16
N ARG A 90 -14.81 -12.49 5.15
CA ARG A 90 -14.03 -13.34 4.25
C ARG A 90 -14.33 -13.04 2.77
N ARG A 91 -15.60 -12.90 2.40
CA ARG A 91 -16.02 -12.61 1.02
C ARG A 91 -15.53 -11.25 0.56
N ILE A 92 -15.66 -10.24 1.42
CA ILE A 92 -15.19 -8.88 1.13
C ILE A 92 -13.66 -8.89 1.01
N ALA A 93 -12.95 -9.53 1.92
CA ALA A 93 -11.48 -9.66 1.87
C ALA A 93 -11.01 -10.33 0.57
N HIS A 94 -11.70 -11.37 0.09
CA HIS A 94 -11.40 -11.99 -1.21
C HIS A 94 -11.62 -11.04 -2.39
N ARG A 95 -12.72 -10.28 -2.38
CA ARG A 95 -13.03 -9.29 -3.44
C ARG A 95 -11.98 -8.16 -3.46
N VAL A 96 -11.70 -7.59 -2.29
CA VAL A 96 -10.69 -6.54 -2.08
C VAL A 96 -9.30 -7.02 -2.52
N LYS A 97 -8.90 -8.22 -2.11
CA LYS A 97 -7.64 -8.84 -2.57
C LYS A 97 -7.55 -8.87 -4.09
N GLY A 98 -8.61 -9.32 -4.77
CA GLY A 98 -8.64 -9.38 -6.23
C GLY A 98 -8.45 -8.00 -6.87
N ALA A 99 -9.16 -6.99 -6.39
CA ALA A 99 -9.02 -5.61 -6.86
C ALA A 99 -7.59 -5.07 -6.63
N LEU A 100 -7.04 -5.26 -5.43
CA LEU A 100 -5.68 -4.81 -5.08
C LEU A 100 -4.58 -5.51 -5.88
N SER A 101 -4.76 -6.80 -6.20
CA SER A 101 -3.84 -7.54 -7.07
C SER A 101 -3.85 -7.02 -8.51
N LEU A 102 -5.01 -6.59 -9.04
CA LEU A 102 -5.10 -6.02 -10.38
C LEU A 102 -4.31 -4.71 -10.50
N VAL A 103 -4.35 -3.88 -9.45
CA VAL A 103 -3.60 -2.62 -9.37
C VAL A 103 -2.17 -2.77 -8.84
N LYS A 104 -1.71 -4.00 -8.64
CA LYS A 104 -0.36 -4.36 -8.15
C LYS A 104 -0.01 -3.77 -6.77
N LEU A 105 -1.01 -3.51 -5.94
CA LEU A 105 -0.82 -3.13 -4.53
C LEU A 105 -0.58 -4.39 -3.67
N GLU A 106 0.56 -5.04 -3.85
CA GLU A 106 0.85 -6.36 -3.26
C GLU A 106 0.82 -6.34 -1.73
N HIS A 107 1.24 -5.25 -1.09
CA HIS A 107 1.19 -5.13 0.37
C HIS A 107 -0.24 -5.23 0.90
N LEU A 108 -1.16 -4.44 0.35
CA LEU A 108 -2.57 -4.44 0.73
C LEU A 108 -3.26 -5.75 0.32
N ALA A 109 -2.92 -6.31 -0.85
CA ALA A 109 -3.44 -7.59 -1.29
C ALA A 109 -3.05 -8.73 -0.32
N ASN A 110 -1.83 -8.70 0.23
CA ASN A 110 -1.38 -9.63 1.26
C ASN A 110 -2.11 -9.43 2.60
N MET A 111 -2.35 -8.18 3.01
CA MET A 111 -3.18 -7.91 4.20
C MET A 111 -4.60 -8.46 4.04
N ALA A 112 -5.22 -8.27 2.87
CA ALA A 112 -6.52 -8.83 2.55
C ALA A 112 -6.51 -10.37 2.49
N ALA A 113 -5.44 -10.98 1.97
CA ALA A 113 -5.27 -12.43 1.97
C ALA A 113 -5.14 -13.00 3.40
N ASN A 114 -4.41 -12.31 4.28
CA ASN A 114 -4.29 -12.71 5.69
C ASN A 114 -5.64 -12.61 6.42
N LEU A 115 -6.37 -11.52 6.20
CA LEU A 115 -7.73 -11.35 6.74
C LEU A 115 -8.67 -12.46 6.25
N GLN A 116 -8.62 -12.78 4.95
CA GLN A 116 -9.41 -13.86 4.37
C GLN A 116 -9.07 -15.20 5.03
N ALA A 117 -7.78 -15.52 5.19
CA ALA A 117 -7.33 -16.76 5.80
C ALA A 117 -7.75 -16.87 7.27
N SER A 118 -7.63 -15.80 8.05
CA SER A 118 -8.07 -15.77 9.45
C SER A 118 -9.59 -15.90 9.59
N ALA A 119 -10.36 -15.31 8.67
CA ALA A 119 -11.81 -15.47 8.64
C ALA A 119 -12.24 -16.87 8.18
N GLU A 120 -11.49 -17.51 7.27
CA GLU A 120 -11.74 -18.88 6.82
C GLU A 120 -11.39 -19.92 7.88
N ALA A 121 -10.30 -19.70 8.63
CA ALA A 121 -9.90 -20.54 9.74
C ALA A 121 -10.76 -20.36 11.00
N GLU A 122 -11.81 -19.52 10.94
CA GLU A 122 -12.69 -19.19 12.07
C GLU A 122 -11.90 -18.83 13.34
N THR A 123 -10.81 -18.08 13.17
CA THR A 123 -9.97 -17.63 14.28
C THR A 123 -10.74 -16.63 15.16
N ASP A 124 -10.21 -16.30 16.33
CA ASP A 124 -10.78 -15.29 17.23
C ASP A 124 -11.30 -14.06 16.49
N PHE A 125 -12.60 -13.77 16.65
CA PHE A 125 -13.26 -12.66 15.97
C PHE A 125 -12.60 -11.30 16.28
N SER A 126 -11.99 -11.18 17.46
CA SER A 126 -11.18 -10.01 17.84
C SER A 126 -9.97 -9.81 16.91
N LEU A 127 -9.27 -10.89 16.56
CA LEU A 127 -8.14 -10.85 15.63
C LEU A 127 -8.60 -10.50 14.21
N ILE A 128 -9.69 -11.12 13.75
CA ILE A 128 -10.29 -10.82 12.45
C ILE A 128 -10.68 -9.33 12.37
N THR A 129 -11.30 -8.81 13.42
CA THR A 129 -11.70 -7.40 13.51
C THR A 129 -10.48 -6.48 13.51
N GLN A 130 -9.42 -6.84 14.24
CA GLN A 130 -8.17 -6.07 14.26
C GLN A 130 -7.53 -6.01 12.86
N GLN A 131 -7.42 -7.15 12.18
CA GLN A 131 -6.88 -7.22 10.82
C GLN A 131 -7.75 -6.45 9.83
N ALA A 132 -9.08 -6.56 9.94
CA ALA A 132 -10.02 -5.85 9.09
C ALA A 132 -9.91 -4.33 9.28
N THR A 133 -9.82 -3.86 10.53
CA THR A 133 -9.65 -2.44 10.84
C THR A 133 -8.31 -1.91 10.35
N ALA A 134 -7.23 -2.70 10.46
CA ALA A 134 -5.92 -2.34 9.93
C ALA A 134 -5.95 -2.22 8.41
N LEU A 135 -6.54 -3.20 7.72
CA LEU A 135 -6.72 -3.16 6.27
C LEU A 135 -7.56 -1.95 5.85
N GLN A 136 -8.64 -1.64 6.59
CA GLN A 136 -9.50 -0.50 6.29
C GLN A 136 -8.74 0.81 6.35
N LYS A 137 -7.92 1.00 7.39
CA LYS A 137 -7.13 2.20 7.57
C LYS A 137 -6.17 2.43 6.40
N GLU A 138 -5.44 1.39 5.99
CA GLU A 138 -4.47 1.51 4.91
C GLU A 138 -5.14 1.75 3.55
N ILE A 139 -6.24 1.05 3.25
CA ILE A 139 -7.02 1.30 2.02
C ILE A 139 -7.59 2.72 2.02
N THR A 140 -8.08 3.21 3.17
CA THR A 140 -8.63 4.58 3.27
C THR A 140 -7.56 5.62 2.98
N ALA A 141 -6.34 5.45 3.51
CA ALA A 141 -5.22 6.34 3.21
C ALA A 141 -4.86 6.34 1.70
N GLU A 142 -4.93 5.19 1.05
CA GLU A 142 -4.68 5.07 -0.39
C GLU A 142 -5.81 5.72 -1.22
N ILE A 143 -7.08 5.57 -0.78
CA ILE A 143 -8.23 6.25 -1.38
C ILE A 143 -8.07 7.76 -1.26
N GLU A 144 -7.69 8.28 -0.10
CA GLU A 144 -7.48 9.72 0.13
C GLU A 144 -6.38 10.26 -0.77
N THR A 145 -5.25 9.56 -0.85
CA THR A 145 -4.13 9.92 -1.73
C THR A 145 -4.57 9.97 -3.19
N THR A 146 -5.31 8.94 -3.64
CA THR A 146 -5.82 8.84 -5.01
C THR A 146 -6.89 9.89 -5.31
N SER A 147 -7.76 10.18 -4.35
CA SER A 147 -8.82 11.19 -4.49
C SER A 147 -8.26 12.62 -4.55
N ASN A 148 -7.24 12.92 -3.75
CA ASN A 148 -6.53 14.19 -3.78
C ASN A 148 -5.80 14.37 -5.13
N TRP A 149 -5.22 13.29 -5.64
CA TRP A 149 -4.61 13.26 -6.97
C TRP A 149 -5.62 13.54 -8.09
N LEU A 150 -6.76 12.83 -8.10
CA LEU A 150 -7.82 13.06 -9.08
C LEU A 150 -8.35 14.49 -9.06
N SER A 151 -8.53 15.09 -7.87
CA SER A 151 -9.04 16.45 -7.71
C SER A 151 -8.09 17.53 -8.25
N THR A 152 -6.86 17.17 -8.61
CA THR A 152 -5.87 18.08 -9.22
C THR A 152 -5.94 18.09 -10.75
N TYR A 153 -6.64 17.12 -11.35
CA TYR A 153 -6.82 16.98 -12.79
C TYR A 153 -8.25 17.34 -13.27
N ASP A 154 -9.14 17.73 -12.35
CA ASP A 154 -10.51 18.22 -12.64
C ASP A 154 -10.52 19.71 -12.99
#